data_AF-A0A2N2D297-F1
#
_entry.id   AF-A0A2N2D297-F1
#
_cell.length_a   1.000
_cell.length_b   1.000
_cell.length_c   1.000
_cell.angle_alpha   90.00
_cell.angle_beta   90.00
_cell.angle_gamma   90.00
#
_symmetry.space_group_name_H-M   'P 1'
#
loop_
_entity.id
_entity.type
_entity.pdbx_description
1 polymer ?
#
loop_
_entity_poly.entity_id
_entity_poly.type
_entity_poly.pdbx_seq_one_letter_code
_entity_poly.pdbx_strand_id
1 'polypeptide(L)'
;MRIKRGKGSAFILLAAAILCLSIVAMGGDLMASSARNLDWGCRGDDVRSLQADLGTLGYDTYGLDGIFGQNTYNAVLGFQKAKGLPADGVVGESTRIVLNEELNGVSYVLQWGDSLEAVALKYDTTVQAIMQKNGISSWILPPGLRLLIPDRVNAVEPSRGSNRYGEMADWWTVASKVFALGDVATITDLDTGLKYQVVRKGGSSHADCQPLTAADTATMLKIYGGEWSWARRAILVSVNGRVFAASQNGMPHGGQSIWDNNFPGHFCIHFLNSRTHGTDNLDPAHQAAVHKAAGLAK
;
A
#
# COMPACT_ATOMS: atom_id res chain seq x y z
N MET A 1 6.67 -78.01 -10.53
CA MET A 1 5.53 -78.64 -9.82
C MET A 1 4.75 -77.53 -9.12
N ARG A 2 3.49 -77.30 -9.52
CA ARG A 2 2.66 -76.14 -9.17
C ARG A 2 1.50 -76.63 -8.31
N ILE A 3 1.46 -76.34 -7.00
CA ILE A 3 0.29 -76.65 -6.16
C ILE A 3 0.01 -75.54 -5.12
N LYS A 4 -1.05 -74.78 -5.45
CA LYS A 4 -2.18 -74.25 -4.65
C LYS A 4 -1.96 -73.36 -3.42
N ARG A 5 -2.52 -72.15 -3.58
CA ARG A 5 -3.07 -71.25 -2.55
C ARG A 5 -4.12 -71.94 -1.68
N GLY A 6 -4.09 -71.67 -0.38
CA GLY A 6 -5.21 -71.85 0.55
C GLY A 6 -5.68 -70.48 1.07
N LYS A 7 -6.99 -70.22 0.98
CA LYS A 7 -7.67 -69.00 1.43
C LYS A 7 -8.37 -69.26 2.77
N GLY A 8 -8.49 -68.22 3.59
CA GLY A 8 -9.76 -67.91 4.28
C GLY A 8 -9.74 -67.93 5.81
N SER A 9 -9.78 -66.72 6.40
CA SER A 9 -10.53 -66.29 7.60
C SER A 9 -10.43 -64.75 7.63
N ALA A 10 -11.37 -64.00 7.06
CA ALA A 10 -12.58 -63.45 7.72
C ALA A 10 -12.25 -62.58 8.94
N PHE A 11 -12.48 -61.25 8.86
CA PHE A 11 -13.46 -60.50 9.65
C PHE A 11 -13.36 -58.99 9.38
N ILE A 12 -14.54 -58.39 9.23
CA ILE A 12 -14.91 -56.99 8.99
C ILE A 12 -14.58 -56.16 10.24
N LEU A 13 -14.19 -54.87 10.11
CA LEU A 13 -14.78 -53.69 10.77
C LEU A 13 -13.88 -52.42 10.78
N LEU A 14 -14.54 -51.33 10.34
CA LEU A 14 -14.43 -49.90 10.67
C LEU A 14 -13.18 -49.05 10.37
N ALA A 15 -13.43 -48.03 9.56
CA ALA A 15 -12.71 -46.76 9.52
C ALA A 15 -12.98 -45.90 10.76
N ALA A 16 -11.97 -45.17 11.23
CA ALA A 16 -12.14 -43.95 12.02
C ALA A 16 -10.94 -43.01 11.76
N ALA A 17 -11.24 -41.83 11.21
CA ALA A 17 -10.36 -40.66 11.17
C ALA A 17 -10.56 -39.84 12.46
N ILE A 18 -9.55 -39.06 12.88
CA ILE A 18 -9.52 -37.83 13.72
C ILE A 18 -8.05 -37.67 14.22
N LEU A 19 -7.25 -36.77 13.63
CA LEU A 19 -6.98 -35.36 14.02
C LEU A 19 -5.98 -35.22 15.20
N CYS A 20 -4.84 -34.54 14.98
CA CYS A 20 -4.43 -33.41 15.82
C CYS A 20 -3.33 -32.55 15.17
N LEU A 21 -3.64 -31.26 15.11
CA LEU A 21 -2.92 -30.09 14.63
C LEU A 21 -1.85 -29.65 15.65
N SER A 22 -0.75 -29.04 15.22
CA SER A 22 -0.34 -27.69 15.66
C SER A 22 1.03 -27.27 15.12
N ILE A 23 1.01 -26.21 14.31
CA ILE A 23 2.15 -25.39 13.88
C ILE A 23 2.30 -24.21 14.86
N VAL A 24 3.53 -23.71 14.97
CA VAL A 24 4.00 -22.37 15.38
C VAL A 24 4.32 -22.16 16.86
N ALA A 25 5.59 -21.89 17.14
CA ALA A 25 6.02 -21.05 18.25
C ALA A 25 6.47 -19.69 17.68
N MET A 26 5.70 -18.65 17.96
CA MET A 26 6.04 -17.24 17.75
C MET A 26 6.81 -16.74 18.96
N GLY A 27 7.67 -15.74 18.77
CA GLY A 27 8.34 -15.04 19.87
C GLY A 27 9.12 -13.82 19.39
N GLY A 28 8.58 -13.06 18.45
CA GLY A 28 8.94 -11.66 18.25
C GLY A 28 7.83 -10.84 18.86
N ASP A 29 8.09 -10.20 20.00
CA ASP A 29 7.17 -9.28 20.65
C ASP A 29 6.98 -8.04 19.77
N LEU A 30 5.99 -8.10 18.88
CA LEU A 30 5.38 -6.93 18.30
C LEU A 30 4.52 -6.29 19.38
N MET A 31 5.07 -5.29 20.06
CA MET A 31 4.30 -4.35 20.87
C MET A 31 3.35 -3.56 19.97
N ALA A 32 2.22 -4.18 19.61
CA ALA A 32 1.01 -3.43 19.30
C ALA A 32 0.58 -2.75 20.59
N SER A 33 0.61 -1.42 20.64
CA SER A 33 -0.08 -0.69 21.71
C SER A 33 -1.54 -1.15 21.71
N SER A 34 -1.92 -1.99 22.67
CA SER A 34 -3.31 -2.36 22.92
C SER A 34 -4.10 -1.06 23.11
N ALA A 35 -5.10 -0.83 22.27
CA ALA A 35 -6.05 0.25 22.50
C ALA A 35 -6.68 0.02 23.88
N ARG A 36 -6.60 1.01 24.76
CA ARG A 36 -7.17 0.91 26.11
C ARG A 36 -8.68 0.64 26.00
N ASN A 37 -9.22 -0.12 26.96
CA ASN A 37 -10.67 -0.29 27.07
C ASN A 37 -11.32 1.07 27.33
N LEU A 38 -12.47 1.31 26.70
CA LEU A 38 -13.30 2.50 26.96
C LEU A 38 -14.53 2.11 27.78
N ASP A 39 -14.73 2.80 28.87
CA ASP A 39 -15.83 2.60 29.81
C ASP A 39 -16.30 3.93 30.42
N TRP A 40 -17.27 3.85 31.33
CA TRP A 40 -17.85 5.00 31.99
C TRP A 40 -16.82 5.97 32.57
N GLY A 41 -16.94 7.23 32.20
CA GLY A 41 -16.07 8.31 32.69
C GLY A 41 -14.79 8.48 31.89
N CYS A 42 -14.47 7.59 30.95
CA CYS A 42 -13.41 7.80 29.97
C CYS A 42 -13.64 9.12 29.21
N ARG A 43 -12.55 9.82 28.90
CA ARG A 43 -12.58 11.05 28.11
C ARG A 43 -11.45 11.06 27.10
N GLY A 44 -11.69 11.71 25.96
CA GLY A 44 -10.68 11.91 24.94
C GLY A 44 -11.18 11.65 23.52
N ASP A 45 -10.26 11.74 22.57
CA ASP A 45 -10.56 11.62 21.15
C ASP A 45 -10.94 10.19 20.75
N ASP A 46 -10.49 9.19 21.52
CA ASP A 46 -10.90 7.79 21.38
C ASP A 46 -12.38 7.56 21.73
N VAL A 47 -12.87 8.23 22.78
CA VAL A 47 -14.29 8.25 23.13
C VAL A 47 -15.11 9.00 22.09
N ARG A 48 -14.61 10.13 21.58
CA ARG A 48 -15.29 10.87 20.51
C ARG A 48 -15.41 10.03 19.24
N SER A 49 -14.38 9.26 18.93
CA SER A 49 -14.36 8.32 17.81
C SER A 49 -15.42 7.25 18.04
N LEU A 50 -15.42 6.57 19.19
CA LEU A 50 -16.46 5.59 19.53
C LEU A 50 -17.88 6.14 19.38
N GLN A 51 -18.12 7.37 19.83
CA GLN A 51 -19.43 8.03 19.71
C GLN A 51 -19.85 8.22 18.24
N ALA A 52 -18.93 8.59 17.36
CA ALA A 52 -19.20 8.74 15.93
C ALA A 52 -19.51 7.38 15.26
N ASP A 53 -18.84 6.34 15.72
CA ASP A 53 -18.93 4.97 15.16
C ASP A 53 -20.28 4.37 15.49
N LEU A 54 -20.67 4.47 16.76
CA LEU A 54 -21.98 4.09 17.24
C LEU A 54 -23.06 4.88 16.49
N GLY A 55 -22.91 6.20 16.33
CA GLY A 55 -23.84 7.02 15.56
C GLY A 55 -23.97 6.59 14.09
N THR A 56 -22.86 6.23 13.44
CA THR A 56 -22.84 5.72 12.06
C THR A 56 -23.62 4.42 11.93
N LEU A 57 -23.53 3.55 12.95
CA LEU A 57 -24.24 2.29 13.03
C LEU A 57 -25.70 2.43 13.52
N GLY A 58 -26.16 3.66 13.77
CA GLY A 58 -27.52 3.97 14.21
C GLY A 58 -27.74 3.93 15.72
N TYR A 59 -26.68 3.85 16.52
CA TYR A 59 -26.72 3.92 17.99
C TYR A 59 -26.35 5.33 18.46
N ASP A 60 -27.35 6.19 18.56
CA ASP A 60 -27.16 7.61 18.87
C ASP A 60 -26.58 7.84 20.28
N THR A 61 -25.50 8.62 20.35
CA THR A 61 -24.86 9.06 21.59
C THR A 61 -25.28 10.46 22.01
N TYR A 62 -26.19 11.10 21.27
CA TYR A 62 -26.67 12.46 21.47
C TYR A 62 -25.55 13.50 21.51
N GLY A 63 -24.51 13.29 20.70
CA GLY A 63 -23.36 14.18 20.57
C GLY A 63 -22.01 13.46 20.59
N LEU A 64 -20.97 14.19 20.17
CA LEU A 64 -19.57 13.75 20.05
C LEU A 64 -18.67 14.54 21.01
N ASP A 65 -19.07 14.65 22.27
CA ASP A 65 -18.37 15.46 23.28
C ASP A 65 -17.03 14.84 23.74
N GLY A 66 -16.76 13.58 23.38
CA GLY A 66 -15.59 12.84 23.81
C GLY A 66 -15.64 12.45 25.28
N ILE A 67 -16.82 12.39 25.89
CA ILE A 67 -17.05 11.96 27.27
C ILE A 67 -17.91 10.69 27.26
N PHE A 68 -17.40 9.62 27.87
CA PHE A 68 -18.11 8.35 27.96
C PHE A 68 -19.09 8.45 29.14
N GLY A 69 -20.15 9.23 28.94
CA GLY A 69 -21.22 9.43 29.89
C GLY A 69 -22.41 8.49 29.63
N GLN A 70 -23.55 8.81 30.25
CA GLN A 70 -24.77 8.01 30.18
C GLN A 70 -25.20 7.68 28.75
N ASN A 71 -25.10 8.64 27.84
CA ASN A 71 -25.56 8.46 26.46
C ASN A 71 -24.65 7.50 25.68
N THR A 72 -23.34 7.65 25.78
CA THR A 72 -22.36 6.74 25.16
C THR A 72 -22.49 5.33 25.74
N TYR A 73 -22.64 5.21 27.06
CA TYR A 73 -22.87 3.92 27.72
C TYR A 73 -24.15 3.23 27.21
N ASN A 74 -25.24 3.97 27.07
CA ASN A 74 -26.50 3.42 26.54
C ASN A 74 -26.36 2.98 25.07
N ALA A 75 -25.65 3.74 24.24
CA ALA A 75 -25.39 3.39 22.85
C ALA A 75 -24.51 2.13 22.74
N VAL A 76 -23.47 2.00 23.56
CA VAL A 76 -22.63 0.79 23.63
C VAL A 76 -23.46 -0.42 24.06
N LEU A 77 -24.29 -0.28 25.09
CA LEU A 77 -25.20 -1.35 25.51
C LEU A 77 -26.18 -1.75 24.41
N GLY A 78 -26.74 -0.78 23.69
CA GLY A 78 -27.62 -1.02 22.56
C GLY A 78 -26.92 -1.81 21.45
N PHE A 79 -25.70 -1.40 21.11
CA PHE A 79 -24.85 -2.07 20.13
C PHE A 79 -24.52 -3.50 20.55
N GLN A 80 -24.00 -3.70 21.77
CA GLN A 80 -23.65 -5.02 22.29
C GLN A 80 -24.83 -5.98 22.28
N LYS A 81 -26.02 -5.53 22.74
CA LYS A 81 -27.25 -6.33 22.72
C LYS A 81 -27.65 -6.72 21.30
N ALA A 82 -27.62 -5.77 20.37
CA ALA A 82 -28.01 -6.01 18.98
C ALA A 82 -27.05 -6.98 18.26
N LYS A 83 -25.79 -7.05 18.70
CA LYS A 83 -24.76 -7.92 18.12
C LYS A 83 -24.48 -9.21 18.90
N GLY A 84 -25.27 -9.50 19.93
CA GLY A 84 -25.13 -10.72 20.71
C GLY A 84 -23.86 -10.79 21.58
N LEU A 85 -23.26 -9.63 21.89
CA LEU A 85 -22.12 -9.51 22.80
C LEU A 85 -22.57 -9.42 24.26
N PRO A 86 -21.67 -9.66 25.23
CA PRO A 86 -21.88 -9.26 26.61
C PRO A 86 -22.24 -7.77 26.68
N ALA A 87 -23.43 -7.45 27.18
CA ALA A 87 -23.94 -6.09 27.28
C ALA A 87 -23.53 -5.46 28.62
N ASP A 88 -22.22 -5.29 28.81
CA ASP A 88 -21.59 -4.74 30.01
C ASP A 88 -21.29 -3.23 29.90
N GLY A 89 -21.51 -2.64 28.73
CA GLY A 89 -21.25 -1.23 28.46
C GLY A 89 -19.75 -0.90 28.35
N VAL A 90 -18.89 -1.91 28.25
CA VAL A 90 -17.44 -1.76 28.12
C VAL A 90 -17.00 -2.06 26.69
N VAL A 91 -16.29 -1.11 26.08
CA VAL A 91 -15.67 -1.30 24.78
C VAL A 91 -14.29 -1.91 24.97
N GLY A 92 -14.30 -3.21 25.30
CA GLY A 92 -13.12 -4.07 25.26
C GLY A 92 -12.89 -4.68 23.88
N GLU A 93 -11.93 -5.59 23.79
CA GLU A 93 -11.47 -6.18 22.52
C GLU A 93 -12.59 -6.80 21.68
N SER A 94 -13.48 -7.59 22.28
CA SER A 94 -14.60 -8.23 21.58
C SER A 94 -15.59 -7.21 21.01
N THR A 95 -15.93 -6.18 21.78
CA THR A 95 -16.82 -5.09 21.34
C THR A 95 -16.18 -4.33 20.18
N ARG A 96 -14.88 -4.06 20.26
CA ARG A 96 -14.11 -3.35 19.25
C ARG A 96 -14.00 -4.12 17.94
N ILE A 97 -13.81 -5.45 17.99
CA ILE A 97 -13.77 -6.31 16.79
C ILE A 97 -15.09 -6.19 16.04
N VAL A 98 -16.22 -6.45 16.71
CA VAL A 98 -17.54 -6.44 16.07
C VAL A 98 -17.94 -5.04 15.59
N LEU A 99 -17.58 -3.99 16.32
CA LEU A 99 -17.84 -2.61 15.91
C LEU A 99 -17.13 -2.30 14.58
N ASN A 100 -15.88 -2.73 14.42
CA ASN A 100 -15.12 -2.56 13.18
C ASN A 100 -15.66 -3.43 12.03
N GLU A 101 -16.11 -4.66 12.31
CA GLU A 101 -16.74 -5.53 11.32
C GLU A 101 -18.02 -4.91 10.75
N GLU A 102 -18.86 -4.35 11.62
CA GLU A 102 -20.14 -3.72 11.25
C GLU A 102 -19.97 -2.43 10.47
N LEU A 103 -18.86 -1.73 10.67
CA LEU A 103 -18.48 -0.55 9.90
C LEU A 103 -17.93 -0.89 8.50
N ASN A 104 -17.86 -2.17 8.11
CA ASN A 104 -17.29 -2.65 6.84
C ASN A 104 -15.88 -2.08 6.57
N GLY A 105 -15.07 -1.97 7.61
CA GLY A 105 -13.69 -1.55 7.49
C GLY A 105 -13.12 -1.00 8.78
N VAL A 106 -11.82 -1.18 8.94
CA VAL A 106 -11.04 -0.46 9.94
C VAL A 106 -11.22 1.04 9.68
N SER A 107 -11.41 1.85 10.72
CA SER A 107 -11.54 3.30 10.57
C SER A 107 -10.46 4.02 11.36
N TYR A 108 -10.01 5.17 10.87
CA TYR A 108 -9.02 6.00 11.54
C TYR A 108 -9.48 7.45 11.64
N VAL A 109 -9.40 8.04 12.83
CA VAL A 109 -9.66 9.47 13.02
C VAL A 109 -8.32 10.19 13.04
N LEU A 110 -8.11 11.10 12.07
CA LEU A 110 -6.89 11.89 11.96
C LEU A 110 -6.66 12.71 13.24
N GLN A 111 -5.46 12.62 13.80
CA GLN A 111 -5.01 13.41 14.93
C GLN A 111 -4.17 14.61 14.45
N TRP A 112 -3.90 15.54 15.35
CA TRP A 112 -2.95 16.62 15.08
C TRP A 112 -1.55 16.04 14.80
N GLY A 113 -1.00 16.37 13.63
CA GLY A 113 0.31 15.88 13.19
C GLY A 113 0.26 14.57 12.40
N ASP A 114 -0.91 13.96 12.22
CA ASP A 114 -1.06 12.82 11.33
C ASP A 114 -0.97 13.21 9.86
N SER A 115 -0.52 12.26 9.04
CA SER A 115 -0.59 12.33 7.59
C SER A 115 -1.25 11.06 7.04
N LEU A 116 -1.89 11.15 5.87
CA LEU A 116 -2.47 9.97 5.22
C LEU A 116 -1.44 8.87 5.00
N GLU A 117 -0.16 9.22 4.80
CA GLU A 117 0.95 8.28 4.64
C GLU A 117 1.22 7.48 5.92
N ALA A 118 1.23 8.14 7.09
CA ALA A 118 1.42 7.46 8.37
C ALA A 118 0.24 6.51 8.68
N VAL A 119 -0.98 6.92 8.31
CA VAL A 119 -2.18 6.10 8.43
C VAL A 119 -2.12 4.91 7.45
N ALA A 120 -1.79 5.15 6.19
CA ALA A 120 -1.65 4.10 5.19
C ALA A 120 -0.63 3.04 5.62
N LEU A 121 0.54 3.46 6.12
CA LEU A 121 1.57 2.57 6.63
C LEU A 121 1.11 1.77 7.86
N LYS A 122 0.41 2.42 8.79
CA LYS A 122 -0.10 1.80 10.03
C LYS A 122 -1.11 0.69 9.74
N TYR A 123 -1.90 0.85 8.69
CA TYR A 123 -2.98 -0.07 8.34
C TYR A 123 -2.67 -0.96 7.13
N ASP A 124 -1.41 -0.97 6.68
CA ASP A 124 -0.93 -1.80 5.57
C ASP A 124 -1.79 -1.60 4.29
N THR A 125 -1.99 -0.34 3.92
CA THR A 125 -2.76 0.10 2.74
C THR A 125 -2.05 1.26 2.03
N THR A 126 -2.71 1.89 1.04
CA THR A 126 -2.16 3.05 0.32
C THR A 126 -2.97 4.32 0.58
N VAL A 127 -2.30 5.47 0.48
CA VAL A 127 -2.94 6.79 0.56
C VAL A 127 -4.06 6.90 -0.49
N GLN A 128 -3.81 6.40 -1.71
CA GLN A 128 -4.79 6.46 -2.79
C GLN A 128 -6.02 5.59 -2.52
N ALA A 129 -5.84 4.40 -1.93
CA ALA A 129 -6.96 3.56 -1.53
C ALA A 129 -7.80 4.21 -0.42
N ILE A 130 -7.15 4.85 0.56
CA ILE A 130 -7.82 5.64 1.59
C ILE A 130 -8.58 6.81 0.94
N MET A 131 -7.93 7.60 0.08
CA MET A 131 -8.57 8.73 -0.59
C MET A 131 -9.77 8.31 -1.45
N GLN A 132 -9.64 7.25 -2.24
CA GLN A 132 -10.72 6.70 -3.07
C GLN A 132 -11.89 6.18 -2.24
N LYS A 133 -11.61 5.40 -1.18
CA LYS A 133 -12.63 4.84 -0.28
C LYS A 133 -13.42 5.95 0.43
N ASN A 134 -12.78 7.09 0.68
CA ASN A 134 -13.37 8.24 1.37
C ASN A 134 -13.86 9.36 0.44
N GLY A 135 -13.72 9.22 -0.88
CA GLY A 135 -14.06 10.29 -1.83
C GLY A 135 -13.25 11.58 -1.63
N ILE A 136 -12.05 11.48 -1.06
CA ILE A 136 -11.18 12.61 -0.73
C ILE A 136 -10.28 12.90 -1.95
N SER A 137 -10.27 14.15 -2.40
CA SER A 137 -9.36 14.67 -3.43
C SER A 137 -8.36 15.71 -2.91
N SER A 138 -8.57 16.18 -1.67
CA SER A 138 -7.71 17.17 -1.00
C SER A 138 -6.62 16.49 -0.17
N TRP A 139 -5.43 17.09 -0.18
CA TRP A 139 -4.28 16.68 0.66
C TRP A 139 -4.22 17.44 1.99
N ILE A 140 -5.04 18.49 2.14
CA ILE A 140 -5.19 19.24 3.38
C ILE A 140 -6.43 18.69 4.08
N LEU A 141 -6.23 17.94 5.16
CA LEU A 141 -7.29 17.29 5.92
C LEU A 141 -7.29 17.80 7.36
N PRO A 142 -8.45 18.17 7.91
CA PRO A 142 -8.54 18.62 9.29
C PRO A 142 -8.35 17.44 10.26
N PRO A 143 -7.65 17.63 11.39
CA PRO A 143 -7.74 16.72 12.52
C PRO A 143 -9.21 16.50 12.92
N GLY A 144 -9.53 15.28 13.34
CA GLY A 144 -10.90 14.82 13.60
C GLY A 144 -11.61 14.26 12.37
N LEU A 145 -11.04 14.37 11.16
CA LEU A 145 -11.59 13.72 9.97
C LEU A 145 -11.47 12.19 10.13
N ARG A 146 -12.62 11.53 10.05
CA ARG A 146 -12.71 10.07 10.06
C ARG A 146 -12.51 9.51 8.66
N LEU A 147 -11.54 8.62 8.53
CA LEU A 147 -11.20 7.89 7.32
C LEU A 147 -11.71 6.46 7.47
N LEU A 148 -12.50 6.02 6.50
CA LEU A 148 -12.71 4.62 6.20
C LEU A 148 -11.40 4.07 5.67
N ILE A 149 -10.73 3.23 6.45
CA ILE A 149 -9.54 2.55 6.01
C ILE A 149 -10.02 1.30 5.26
N PRO A 150 -9.73 1.18 3.97
CA PRO A 150 -10.02 -0.05 3.26
C PRO A 150 -9.35 -1.20 4.03
N ASP A 151 -10.02 -2.35 4.13
CA ASP A 151 -9.45 -3.55 4.76
C ASP A 151 -8.00 -3.75 4.32
N ARG A 152 -7.18 -4.38 5.20
CA ARG A 152 -5.89 -4.93 4.76
C ARG A 152 -6.17 -5.54 3.42
N VAL A 153 -5.51 -5.04 2.39
CA VAL A 153 -5.78 -5.49 1.04
C VAL A 153 -5.87 -7.01 1.07
N ASN A 154 -7.09 -7.55 0.97
CA ASN A 154 -7.31 -8.73 0.14
C ASN A 154 -6.61 -8.30 -1.12
N ALA A 155 -5.42 -8.84 -1.26
CA ALA A 155 -4.47 -8.45 -2.25
C ALA A 155 -5.22 -8.08 -3.56
N VAL A 156 -5.44 -6.77 -3.82
CA VAL A 156 -4.64 -6.25 -4.91
C VAL A 156 -3.28 -6.56 -4.37
N GLU A 157 -2.72 -7.68 -4.84
CA GLU A 157 -1.34 -8.04 -4.54
C GLU A 157 -0.63 -6.69 -4.49
N PRO A 158 0.30 -6.40 -3.54
CA PRO A 158 1.32 -5.44 -3.94
C PRO A 158 1.66 -5.97 -5.29
N SER A 159 1.46 -5.22 -6.38
CA SER A 159 1.78 -5.89 -7.59
C SER A 159 3.34 -5.96 -7.45
N ARG A 160 3.94 -7.03 -6.85
CA ARG A 160 4.30 -8.22 -7.62
C ARG A 160 3.48 -8.05 -8.84
N GLY A 161 3.97 -7.22 -9.76
CA GLY A 161 3.26 -7.04 -10.99
C GLY A 161 2.79 -8.45 -11.31
N SER A 162 1.56 -8.63 -11.80
CA SER A 162 1.60 -9.46 -13.00
C SER A 162 2.82 -8.91 -13.74
N ASN A 163 3.89 -9.69 -13.95
CA ASN A 163 5.34 -9.33 -14.08
C ASN A 163 5.67 -8.03 -14.90
N ARG A 164 4.61 -7.47 -15.49
CA ARG A 164 4.21 -6.31 -16.27
C ARG A 164 3.87 -4.96 -15.59
N TYR A 165 3.33 -4.81 -14.36
CA TYR A 165 2.85 -3.50 -13.83
C TYR A 165 3.45 -3.10 -12.46
N GLY A 166 3.40 -1.80 -12.12
CA GLY A 166 3.99 -1.24 -10.89
C GLY A 166 3.10 -0.25 -10.13
N GLU A 167 3.50 0.09 -8.90
CA GLU A 167 2.81 1.02 -8.00
C GLU A 167 2.87 2.45 -8.53
N MET A 168 1.71 3.10 -8.73
CA MET A 168 1.67 4.51 -9.08
C MET A 168 1.90 5.36 -7.83
N ALA A 169 3.06 6.01 -7.75
CA ALA A 169 3.47 6.81 -6.59
C ALA A 169 3.65 8.28 -6.97
N ASP A 170 3.14 9.19 -6.13
CA ASP A 170 3.37 10.62 -6.24
C ASP A 170 4.86 10.95 -6.03
N TRP A 171 5.41 11.80 -6.91
CA TRP A 171 6.80 12.21 -6.87
C TRP A 171 7.18 12.89 -5.56
N TRP A 172 6.37 13.85 -5.12
CA TRP A 172 6.69 14.77 -4.04
C TRP A 172 6.59 14.11 -2.67
N THR A 173 5.66 13.15 -2.51
CA THR A 173 5.38 12.56 -1.20
C THR A 173 5.98 11.18 -1.00
N VAL A 174 6.13 10.37 -2.07
CA VAL A 174 6.54 8.96 -1.98
C VAL A 174 7.78 8.66 -2.81
N ALA A 175 7.72 8.81 -4.14
CA ALA A 175 8.74 8.27 -5.03
C ALA A 175 10.11 8.92 -4.81
N SER A 176 10.17 10.24 -4.59
CA SER A 176 11.43 10.94 -4.33
C SER A 176 12.09 10.58 -3.00
N LYS A 177 11.31 10.09 -2.02
CA LYS A 177 11.81 9.63 -0.71
C LYS A 177 12.32 8.19 -0.77
N VAL A 178 11.66 7.33 -1.55
CA VAL A 178 12.04 5.91 -1.67
C VAL A 178 13.17 5.70 -2.67
N PHE A 179 13.17 6.42 -3.79
CA PHE A 179 14.25 6.39 -4.76
C PHE A 179 15.16 7.60 -4.52
N ALA A 180 15.95 7.55 -3.44
CA ALA A 180 16.74 8.69 -2.98
C ALA A 180 17.97 8.96 -3.87
N LEU A 181 18.63 10.10 -3.68
CA LEU A 181 19.89 10.41 -4.37
C LEU A 181 20.95 9.37 -4.01
N GLY A 182 21.59 8.80 -5.04
CA GLY A 182 22.59 7.74 -4.89
C GLY A 182 22.03 6.32 -4.91
N ASP A 183 20.70 6.15 -4.81
CA ASP A 183 20.09 4.84 -4.92
C ASP A 183 20.25 4.25 -6.33
N VAL A 184 20.47 2.94 -6.37
CA VAL A 184 20.46 2.14 -7.60
C VAL A 184 19.10 1.49 -7.75
N ALA A 185 18.53 1.59 -8.94
CA ALA A 185 17.26 0.97 -9.29
C ALA A 185 17.41 0.08 -10.53
N THR A 186 16.62 -0.99 -10.60
CA THR A 186 16.44 -1.77 -11.83
C THR A 186 15.24 -1.23 -12.60
N ILE A 187 15.47 -0.81 -13.84
CA ILE A 187 14.43 -0.39 -14.77
C ILE A 187 13.95 -1.59 -15.58
N THR A 188 12.65 -1.73 -15.79
CA THR A 188 12.06 -2.65 -16.77
C THR A 188 11.20 -1.87 -17.75
N ASP A 189 11.52 -1.93 -19.04
CA ASP A 189 10.69 -1.33 -20.10
C ASP A 189 9.47 -2.20 -20.40
N LEU A 190 8.26 -1.64 -20.35
CA LEU A 190 7.04 -2.45 -20.45
C LEU A 190 6.82 -3.06 -21.84
N ASP A 191 7.26 -2.37 -22.89
CA ASP A 191 6.97 -2.77 -24.27
C ASP A 191 7.97 -3.82 -24.76
N THR A 192 9.24 -3.71 -24.37
CA THR A 192 10.30 -4.65 -24.78
C THR A 192 10.59 -5.74 -23.74
N GLY A 193 10.25 -5.51 -22.47
CA GLY A 193 10.62 -6.37 -21.34
C GLY A 193 12.11 -6.30 -20.96
N LEU A 194 12.91 -5.48 -21.64
CA LEU A 194 14.33 -5.34 -21.35
C LEU A 194 14.55 -4.64 -20.01
N LYS A 195 15.62 -5.03 -19.32
CA LYS A 195 15.98 -4.52 -18.00
C LYS A 195 17.40 -4.00 -17.96
N TYR A 196 17.61 -2.94 -17.20
CA TYR A 196 18.94 -2.36 -16.97
C TYR A 196 18.95 -1.59 -15.65
N GLN A 197 20.14 -1.34 -15.11
CA GLN A 197 20.30 -0.62 -13.85
C GLN A 197 20.63 0.85 -14.08
N VAL A 198 20.15 1.68 -13.17
CA VAL A 198 20.38 3.13 -13.15
C VAL A 198 20.70 3.58 -11.75
N VAL A 199 21.35 4.72 -11.62
CA VAL A 199 21.52 5.43 -10.35
C VAL A 199 20.86 6.81 -10.44
N ARG A 200 20.15 7.22 -9.38
CA ARG A 200 19.64 8.60 -9.27
C ARG A 200 20.79 9.52 -8.88
N LYS A 201 21.09 10.51 -9.72
CA LYS A 201 22.17 11.48 -9.53
C LYS A 201 21.69 12.88 -9.20
N GLY A 202 20.41 13.18 -9.43
CA GLY A 202 19.86 14.52 -9.23
C GLY A 202 18.33 14.58 -9.31
N GLY A 203 17.87 15.79 -9.65
CA GLY A 203 16.48 16.11 -9.92
C GLY A 203 15.65 16.43 -8.68
N SER A 204 15.08 17.64 -8.66
CA SER A 204 14.16 18.13 -7.62
C SER A 204 12.69 17.81 -7.94
N SER A 205 12.30 18.01 -9.20
CA SER A 205 10.92 17.82 -9.68
C SER A 205 10.68 16.48 -10.39
N HIS A 206 11.73 15.71 -10.61
CA HIS A 206 11.76 14.35 -11.17
C HIS A 206 13.12 13.70 -10.83
N ALA A 207 13.36 12.45 -11.23
CA ALA A 207 14.63 11.78 -10.98
C ALA A 207 15.58 11.92 -12.17
N ASP A 208 16.70 12.63 -11.98
CA ASP A 208 17.80 12.63 -12.95
C ASP A 208 18.63 11.37 -12.74
N CYS A 209 18.66 10.51 -13.76
CA CYS A 209 19.26 9.20 -13.68
C CYS A 209 20.36 9.02 -14.72
N GLN A 210 21.33 8.15 -14.43
CA GLN A 210 22.32 7.69 -15.40
C GLN A 210 22.30 6.16 -15.39
N PRO A 211 22.48 5.49 -16.55
CA PRO A 211 22.73 4.05 -16.56
C PRO A 211 23.97 3.73 -15.72
N LEU A 212 23.92 2.65 -14.95
CA LEU A 212 24.99 2.34 -14.00
C LEU A 212 26.29 1.92 -14.72
N THR A 213 26.18 1.19 -15.83
CA THR A 213 27.31 0.66 -16.60
C THR A 213 27.14 0.88 -18.10
N ALA A 214 28.22 0.68 -18.87
CA ALA A 214 28.15 0.69 -20.34
C ALA A 214 27.22 -0.38 -20.93
N ALA A 215 27.03 -1.51 -20.25
CA ALA A 215 26.08 -2.54 -20.65
C ALA A 215 24.62 -2.11 -20.44
N ASP A 216 24.36 -1.37 -19.34
CA ASP A 216 23.05 -0.78 -19.08
C ASP A 216 22.70 0.28 -20.13
N THR A 217 23.68 1.13 -20.48
CA THR A 217 23.58 2.10 -21.58
C THR A 217 23.26 1.43 -22.91
N ALA A 218 23.98 0.35 -23.27
CA ALA A 218 23.71 -0.38 -24.50
C ALA A 218 22.29 -0.99 -24.53
N THR A 219 21.81 -1.46 -23.37
CA THR A 219 20.44 -1.98 -23.24
C THR A 219 19.40 -0.87 -23.41
N MET A 220 19.61 0.28 -22.80
CA MET A 220 18.77 1.47 -22.97
C MET A 220 18.74 1.92 -24.43
N LEU A 221 19.88 1.98 -25.12
CA LEU A 221 19.96 2.34 -26.53
C LEU A 221 19.19 1.33 -27.40
N LYS A 222 19.26 0.03 -27.08
CA LYS A 222 18.47 -1.03 -27.75
C LYS A 222 16.95 -0.84 -27.58
N ILE A 223 16.50 -0.43 -26.39
CA ILE A 223 15.07 -0.12 -26.13
C ILE A 223 14.56 0.99 -27.05
N TYR A 224 15.43 1.95 -27.39
CA TYR A 224 15.15 3.05 -28.30
C TYR A 224 15.55 2.79 -29.76
N GLY A 225 15.79 1.53 -30.14
CA GLY A 225 16.06 1.17 -31.53
C GLY A 225 17.46 1.53 -32.04
N GLY A 226 18.41 1.79 -31.15
CA GLY A 226 19.79 2.14 -31.49
C GLY A 226 20.11 3.64 -31.44
N GLU A 227 19.12 4.48 -31.15
CA GLU A 227 19.26 5.95 -31.15
C GLU A 227 18.76 6.57 -29.85
N TRP A 228 19.28 7.73 -29.49
CA TRP A 228 18.78 8.52 -28.36
C TRP A 228 17.46 9.20 -28.73
N SER A 229 16.50 9.24 -27.81
CA SER A 229 15.15 9.72 -28.14
C SER A 229 14.43 10.35 -26.94
N TRP A 230 13.68 11.42 -27.20
CA TRP A 230 12.75 12.01 -26.24
C TRP A 230 11.43 11.25 -26.12
N ALA A 231 11.25 10.11 -26.80
CA ALA A 231 10.02 9.34 -26.74
C ALA A 231 9.75 8.85 -25.30
N ARG A 232 8.53 9.10 -24.82
CA ARG A 232 8.07 8.72 -23.49
C ARG A 232 7.76 7.24 -23.51
N ARG A 233 8.41 6.49 -22.63
CA ARG A 233 8.17 5.05 -22.47
C ARG A 233 7.62 4.77 -21.08
N ALA A 234 6.75 3.78 -20.99
CA ALA A 234 6.22 3.28 -19.73
C ALA A 234 7.22 2.26 -19.15
N ILE A 235 7.60 2.45 -17.90
CA ILE A 235 8.62 1.62 -17.25
C ILE A 235 8.22 1.25 -15.82
N LEU A 236 8.85 0.18 -15.31
CA LEU A 236 8.86 -0.16 -13.90
C LEU A 236 10.20 0.22 -13.29
N VAL A 237 10.18 0.84 -12.12
CA VAL A 237 11.37 1.18 -11.32
C VAL A 237 11.37 0.31 -10.08
N SER A 238 12.24 -0.70 -10.04
CA SER A 238 12.42 -1.56 -8.87
C SER A 238 13.57 -1.05 -7.99
N VAL A 239 13.24 -0.63 -6.77
CA VAL A 239 14.18 -0.03 -5.82
C VAL A 239 13.70 -0.27 -4.39
N ASN A 240 14.63 -0.58 -3.48
CA ASN A 240 14.35 -0.75 -2.05
C ASN A 240 13.17 -1.71 -1.75
N GLY A 241 13.06 -2.80 -2.52
CA GLY A 241 11.99 -3.80 -2.37
C GLY A 241 10.63 -3.39 -2.95
N ARG A 242 10.51 -2.20 -3.52
CA ARG A 242 9.30 -1.68 -4.16
C ARG A 242 9.46 -1.63 -5.67
N VAL A 243 8.32 -1.63 -6.39
CA VAL A 243 8.26 -1.52 -7.84
C VAL A 243 7.27 -0.42 -8.20
N PHE A 244 7.76 0.67 -8.76
CA PHE A 244 6.94 1.82 -9.13
C PHE A 244 6.63 1.85 -10.62
N ALA A 245 5.42 2.27 -10.96
CA ALA A 245 5.05 2.72 -12.29
C ALA A 245 5.67 4.11 -12.54
N ALA A 246 6.45 4.21 -13.61
CA ALA A 246 7.09 5.45 -14.00
C ALA A 246 7.11 5.61 -15.52
N SER A 247 7.62 6.75 -15.97
CA SER A 247 7.92 7.01 -17.36
C SER A 247 9.35 7.50 -17.51
N GLN A 248 9.99 7.17 -18.63
CA GLN A 248 11.31 7.72 -18.96
C GLN A 248 11.37 8.20 -20.39
N ASN A 249 12.38 9.04 -20.66
CA ASN A 249 12.90 9.26 -22.00
C ASN A 249 14.30 8.64 -22.15
N GLY A 250 14.78 8.58 -23.39
CA GLY A 250 16.05 7.97 -23.78
C GLY A 250 17.16 8.97 -24.06
N MET A 251 16.89 10.28 -23.99
CA MET A 251 17.80 11.30 -24.50
C MET A 251 18.78 11.76 -23.42
N PRO A 252 20.10 11.59 -23.60
CA PRO A 252 21.08 12.19 -22.72
C PRO A 252 20.98 13.72 -22.77
N HIS A 253 20.99 14.36 -21.60
CA HIS A 253 21.06 15.80 -21.46
C HIS A 253 21.70 16.20 -20.13
N GLY A 254 21.99 17.50 -19.97
CA GLY A 254 22.64 18.02 -18.78
C GLY A 254 24.06 17.46 -18.56
N GLY A 255 24.53 17.50 -17.31
CA GLY A 255 25.88 17.09 -16.94
C GLY A 255 26.05 15.57 -16.79
N GLN A 256 27.21 15.07 -17.24
CA GLN A 256 27.66 13.69 -17.03
C GLN A 256 28.35 13.57 -15.66
N SER A 257 28.11 12.47 -14.95
CA SER A 257 28.72 12.23 -13.63
C SER A 257 29.33 10.84 -13.48
N ILE A 258 29.02 9.91 -14.39
CA ILE A 258 29.70 8.64 -14.58
C ILE A 258 30.35 8.67 -15.97
N TRP A 259 31.67 8.52 -16.03
CA TRP A 259 32.46 8.76 -17.26
C TRP A 259 32.68 7.51 -18.12
N ASP A 260 32.53 6.33 -17.54
CA ASP A 260 32.83 5.02 -18.14
C ASP A 260 31.57 4.21 -18.50
N ASN A 261 30.38 4.79 -18.33
CA ASN A 261 29.12 4.15 -18.71
C ASN A 261 28.71 4.41 -20.17
N ASN A 262 29.51 5.12 -20.97
CA ASN A 262 29.17 5.50 -22.35
C ASN A 262 27.85 6.28 -22.51
N PHE A 263 27.33 6.92 -21.46
CA PHE A 263 26.11 7.73 -21.50
C PHE A 263 26.45 9.21 -21.24
N PRO A 264 26.41 10.09 -22.26
CA PRO A 264 26.91 11.46 -22.15
C PRO A 264 25.87 12.41 -21.52
N GLY A 265 25.65 12.28 -20.21
CA GLY A 265 24.74 13.15 -19.46
C GLY A 265 23.91 12.39 -18.42
N HIS A 266 22.67 12.80 -18.23
CA HIS A 266 21.62 12.06 -17.53
C HIS A 266 20.34 12.04 -18.37
N PHE A 267 19.35 11.28 -17.91
CA PHE A 267 18.00 11.27 -18.47
C PHE A 267 16.97 11.34 -17.34
N CYS A 268 15.74 11.73 -17.67
CA CYS A 268 14.68 11.89 -16.67
C CYS A 268 13.86 10.62 -16.52
N ILE A 269 13.62 10.24 -15.26
CA ILE A 269 12.53 9.35 -14.87
C ILE A 269 11.46 10.16 -14.14
N HIS A 270 10.23 10.06 -14.66
CA HIS A 270 9.05 10.76 -14.21
C HIS A 270 8.08 9.81 -13.51
N PHE A 271 7.60 10.23 -12.35
CA PHE A 271 6.55 9.55 -11.58
C PHE A 271 5.25 10.37 -11.63
N LEU A 272 4.20 9.92 -10.94
CA LEU A 272 2.95 10.66 -10.85
C LEU A 272 3.21 12.07 -10.31
N ASN A 273 2.63 13.09 -10.94
CA ASN A 273 2.76 14.52 -10.58
C ASN A 273 4.18 15.12 -10.62
N SER A 274 5.19 14.37 -11.08
CA SER A 274 6.52 14.93 -11.39
C SER A 274 6.45 15.95 -12.53
N ARG A 275 7.37 16.92 -12.55
CA ARG A 275 7.40 18.03 -13.50
C ARG A 275 8.68 18.05 -14.33
N THR A 276 8.59 18.49 -15.58
CA THR A 276 9.73 18.54 -16.51
C THR A 276 10.73 19.64 -16.17
N HIS A 277 11.99 19.43 -16.56
CA HIS A 277 13.03 20.44 -16.45
C HIS A 277 12.70 21.69 -17.30
N GLY A 278 13.08 22.88 -16.82
CA GLY A 278 13.01 24.15 -17.55
C GLY A 278 11.64 24.83 -17.59
N THR A 279 10.55 24.06 -17.75
CA THR A 279 9.18 24.59 -17.84
C THR A 279 8.33 24.36 -16.60
N ASP A 280 8.80 23.53 -15.66
CA ASP A 280 8.10 23.14 -14.42
C ASP A 280 6.64 22.70 -14.64
N ASN A 281 6.40 22.06 -15.78
CA ASN A 281 5.07 21.63 -16.20
C ASN A 281 4.87 20.14 -15.98
N LEU A 282 3.63 19.77 -15.69
CA LEU A 282 3.18 18.39 -15.76
C LEU A 282 3.13 17.99 -17.25
N ASP A 283 3.97 17.04 -17.67
CA ASP A 283 3.98 16.55 -19.06
C ASP A 283 2.91 15.46 -19.23
N PRO A 284 1.86 15.68 -20.05
CA PRO A 284 0.77 14.73 -20.21
C PRO A 284 1.20 13.38 -20.79
N ALA A 285 2.24 13.34 -21.64
CA ALA A 285 2.73 12.10 -22.23
C ALA A 285 3.50 11.27 -21.19
N HIS A 286 4.29 11.91 -20.32
CA HIS A 286 4.89 11.22 -19.18
C HIS A 286 3.81 10.69 -18.23
N GLN A 287 2.81 11.50 -17.89
CA GLN A 287 1.72 11.04 -17.02
C GLN A 287 0.93 9.88 -17.66
N ALA A 288 0.63 9.93 -18.95
CA ALA A 288 -0.04 8.82 -19.65
C ALA A 288 0.81 7.52 -19.61
N ALA A 289 2.12 7.63 -19.79
CA ALA A 289 3.03 6.49 -19.68
C ALA A 289 3.11 5.93 -18.24
N VAL A 290 3.07 6.78 -17.21
CA VAL A 290 2.95 6.36 -15.80
C VAL A 290 1.64 5.57 -15.59
N HIS A 291 0.51 6.07 -16.09
CA HIS A 291 -0.78 5.37 -16.01
C HIS A 291 -0.75 4.03 -16.75
N LYS A 292 -0.09 3.95 -17.91
CA LYS A 292 0.15 2.68 -18.63
C LYS A 292 0.98 1.72 -17.79
N ALA A 293 2.05 2.19 -17.16
CA ALA A 293 2.89 1.38 -16.27
C ALA A 293 2.15 0.88 -15.01
N ALA A 294 1.13 1.62 -14.59
CA ALA A 294 0.23 1.25 -13.48
C ALA A 294 -0.92 0.31 -13.91
N GLY A 295 -1.03 -0.04 -15.20
CA GLY A 295 -2.13 -0.86 -15.71
C GLY A 295 -3.47 -0.12 -15.81
N LEU A 296 -3.46 1.22 -15.81
CA LEU A 296 -4.66 2.07 -15.81
C LEU A 296 -5.00 2.63 -17.21
N ALA A 297 -4.11 2.49 -18.18
CA ALA A 297 -4.39 2.83 -19.58
C ALA A 297 -4.76 1.57 -20.36
N LYS A 298 -5.89 1.62 -21.09
CA LYS A 298 -6.31 0.57 -22.03
C LYS A 298 -5.57 0.71 -23.36
#